data_AF-A0A9D7SD94-F1
#
_entry.id   AF-A0A9D7SD94-F1
#
_cell.length_a   1.000
_cell.length_b   1.000
_cell.length_c   1.000
_cell.angle_alpha   90.00
_cell.angle_beta   90.00
_cell.angle_gamma   90.00
#
_symmetry.space_group_name_H-M   'P 1'
#
loop_
_entity.id
_entity.type
_entity.pdbx_description
1 polymer ?
#
loop_
_entity_poly.entity_id
_entity_poly.type
_entity_poly.pdbx_seq_one_letter_code
_entity_poly.pdbx_strand_id
1 'polypeptide(L)'
;MVRSLSTVLLALLGAGLLAQSKPAGHGKPAVATAPKPCLRSVPRPVFGDKQPGVTARTFAKPAKVLPGAREAVETAALATGDMVTVSHWGCRFFILTFDVASKARLSVGSSPAAGYLEAAKVIRQLDALQVKTGFNLEKAAKALEGAAKNPKVAYVTPVALGAKESVAVKTAGPTEDKTRGHVQFEFMRGPL
;
A
#
# COMPACT_ATOMS: atom_id res chain seq x y z
N MET A 1 5.03 -27.31 -62.71
CA MET A 1 6.28 -26.56 -63.04
C MET A 1 7.09 -26.50 -61.75
N VAL A 2 8.14 -27.30 -61.50
CA VAL A 2 9.47 -27.38 -62.17
C VAL A 2 10.12 -25.98 -62.11
N ARG A 3 11.23 -25.64 -61.43
CA ARG A 3 12.53 -26.25 -60.99
C ARG A 3 13.04 -25.40 -59.79
N SER A 4 13.69 -25.91 -58.74
CA SER A 4 15.03 -26.53 -58.62
C SER A 4 16.21 -25.59 -58.94
N LEU A 5 17.06 -25.34 -57.92
CA LEU A 5 18.55 -25.29 -57.92
C LEU A 5 18.95 -24.89 -56.48
N SER A 6 19.47 -25.78 -55.61
CA SER A 6 20.81 -26.41 -55.59
C SER A 6 21.96 -25.39 -55.60
N THR A 7 23.05 -25.45 -54.84
CA THR A 7 23.59 -26.18 -53.66
C THR A 7 24.96 -25.49 -53.42
N VAL A 8 25.62 -25.78 -52.29
CA VAL A 8 27.10 -25.76 -52.06
C VAL A 8 27.69 -24.36 -51.72
N LEU A 9 28.70 -24.11 -50.86
CA LEU A 9 29.76 -24.87 -50.15
C LEU A 9 30.28 -23.96 -48.99
N LEU A 10 30.28 -24.39 -47.73
CA LEU A 10 31.41 -24.89 -46.92
C LEU A 10 32.72 -24.06 -46.83
N ALA A 11 32.98 -23.62 -45.58
CA ALA A 11 34.23 -23.59 -44.81
C ALA A 11 35.43 -22.70 -45.21
N LEU A 12 35.91 -21.94 -44.21
CA LEU A 12 37.34 -21.81 -43.90
C LEU A 12 37.55 -21.38 -42.43
N LEU A 13 38.35 -22.18 -41.70
CA LEU A 13 38.92 -21.89 -40.39
C LEU A 13 39.91 -20.72 -40.47
N GLY A 14 40.08 -19.98 -39.39
CA GLY A 14 41.22 -19.07 -39.19
C GLY A 14 41.33 -18.61 -37.75
N ALA A 15 42.33 -19.14 -37.05
CA ALA A 15 42.65 -18.86 -35.66
C ALA A 15 43.22 -17.46 -35.41
N GLY A 16 42.93 -16.92 -34.23
CA GLY A 16 43.86 -16.07 -33.48
C GLY A 16 43.84 -14.57 -33.79
N LEU A 17 43.38 -13.78 -32.83
CA LEU A 17 44.23 -12.72 -32.28
C LEU A 17 43.78 -12.39 -30.84
N LEU A 18 44.70 -12.69 -29.91
CA LEU A 18 44.68 -12.26 -28.52
C LEU A 18 44.74 -10.73 -28.49
N ALA A 19 43.67 -10.07 -28.05
CA ALA A 19 43.73 -8.69 -27.58
C ALA A 19 43.85 -8.70 -26.05
N GLN A 20 45.09 -8.77 -25.57
CA GLN A 20 45.43 -8.39 -24.19
C GLN A 20 45.07 -6.92 -23.99
N SER A 21 44.10 -6.64 -23.12
CA SER A 21 43.97 -5.32 -22.49
C SER A 21 44.36 -5.44 -21.02
N LYS A 22 45.33 -4.59 -20.64
CA LYS A 22 46.00 -4.49 -19.34
C LYS A 22 45.04 -4.52 -18.13
N PRO A 23 45.45 -5.11 -16.99
CA PRO A 23 44.80 -4.86 -15.72
C PRO A 23 45.25 -3.49 -15.21
N ALA A 24 44.34 -2.53 -15.13
CA ALA A 24 44.59 -1.23 -14.52
C ALA A 24 43.58 -0.95 -13.41
N GLY A 25 44.08 -0.87 -12.18
CA GLY A 25 43.38 -0.30 -11.04
C GLY A 25 42.73 -1.32 -10.12
N HIS A 26 43.39 -1.60 -9.00
CA HIS A 26 42.75 -2.11 -7.79
C HIS A 26 41.76 -1.06 -7.24
N GLY A 27 40.62 -0.89 -7.91
CA GLY A 27 39.44 -0.36 -7.25
C GLY A 27 39.00 -1.43 -6.26
N LYS A 28 39.10 -1.15 -4.95
CA LYS A 28 38.47 -2.00 -3.93
C LYS A 28 37.07 -2.36 -4.44
N PRO A 29 36.67 -3.65 -4.50
CA PRO A 29 35.30 -3.99 -4.83
C PRO A 29 34.43 -3.14 -3.92
N ALA A 30 33.54 -2.32 -4.49
CA ALA A 30 32.59 -1.55 -3.72
C ALA A 30 31.89 -2.57 -2.82
N VAL A 31 32.20 -2.55 -1.52
CA VAL A 31 31.52 -3.38 -0.56
C VAL A 31 30.07 -2.96 -0.71
N ALA A 32 29.24 -3.85 -1.27
CA ALA A 32 27.82 -3.65 -1.31
C ALA A 32 27.41 -3.48 0.16
N THR A 33 27.26 -2.23 0.60
CA THR A 33 26.78 -1.94 1.93
C THR A 33 25.46 -2.64 2.03
N ALA A 34 25.37 -3.63 2.93
CA ALA A 34 24.13 -4.30 3.22
C ALA A 34 23.05 -3.22 3.39
N PRO A 35 21.88 -3.35 2.72
CA PRO A 35 20.84 -2.34 2.82
C PRO A 35 20.60 -2.07 4.30
N LYS A 36 20.66 -0.78 4.70
CA LYS A 36 20.47 -0.39 6.10
C LYS A 36 19.23 -1.12 6.62
N PRO A 37 19.33 -1.89 7.72
CA PRO A 37 18.21 -2.66 8.21
C PRO A 37 17.05 -1.71 8.46
N CYS A 38 15.91 -2.04 7.89
CA CYS A 38 14.71 -1.23 8.03
C CYS A 38 14.28 -1.27 9.50
N LEU A 39 14.60 -0.24 10.27
CA LEU A 39 14.22 -0.14 11.69
C LEU A 39 12.74 0.24 11.77
N ARG A 40 11.90 -0.77 12.00
CA ARG A 40 10.45 -0.60 12.20
C ARG A 40 10.08 -0.78 13.67
N SER A 41 9.12 -0.02 14.16
CA SER A 41 8.42 -0.35 15.41
C SER A 41 7.62 -1.65 15.25
N VAL A 42 7.35 -2.35 16.36
CA VAL A 42 6.47 -3.53 16.32
C VAL A 42 5.04 -3.04 16.10
N PRO A 43 4.32 -3.51 15.06
CA PRO A 43 2.93 -3.12 14.85
C PRO A 43 2.09 -3.56 16.05
N ARG A 44 1.15 -2.69 16.41
CA ARG A 44 0.18 -2.92 17.47
C ARG A 44 -1.22 -2.88 16.86
N PRO A 45 -2.17 -3.69 17.39
CA PRO A 45 -3.55 -3.62 16.96
C PRO A 45 -4.11 -2.21 17.19
N VAL A 46 -4.88 -1.73 16.22
CA VAL A 46 -5.59 -0.45 16.32
C VAL A 46 -6.92 -0.61 17.08
N PHE A 47 -7.53 -1.81 17.05
CA PHE A 47 -8.72 -2.11 17.84
C PHE A 47 -8.33 -2.72 19.20
N GLY A 48 -8.97 -2.24 20.27
CA GLY A 48 -8.84 -2.83 21.60
C GLY A 48 -9.46 -4.23 21.69
N ASP A 49 -9.05 -5.02 22.69
CA ASP A 49 -9.55 -6.39 22.87
C ASP A 49 -11.05 -6.46 23.16
N LYS A 50 -11.61 -5.43 23.80
CA LYS A 50 -13.03 -5.27 24.11
C LYS A 50 -13.54 -3.92 23.58
N GLN A 51 -13.22 -3.61 22.33
CA GLN A 51 -13.62 -2.35 21.71
C GLN A 51 -15.16 -2.31 21.56
N PRO A 52 -15.86 -1.31 22.13
CA PRO A 52 -17.29 -1.14 21.88
C PRO A 52 -17.57 -1.02 20.37
N GLY A 53 -18.64 -1.66 19.89
CA GLY A 53 -19.00 -1.63 18.47
C GLY A 53 -18.19 -2.56 17.56
N VAL A 54 -17.25 -3.34 18.10
CA VAL A 54 -16.55 -4.43 17.38
C VAL A 54 -17.07 -5.78 17.86
N THR A 55 -17.53 -6.62 16.93
CA THR A 55 -18.15 -7.93 17.23
C THR A 55 -17.18 -9.08 17.08
N ALA A 56 -16.19 -8.97 16.19
CA ALA A 56 -15.11 -9.93 16.03
C ALA A 56 -13.83 -9.22 15.60
N ARG A 57 -12.67 -9.73 16.02
CA ARG A 57 -11.37 -9.22 15.55
C ARG A 57 -10.30 -10.30 15.50
N THR A 58 -9.35 -10.12 14.60
CA THR A 58 -8.11 -10.91 14.57
C THR A 58 -6.94 -9.98 14.30
N PHE A 59 -5.79 -10.25 14.92
CA PHE A 59 -4.54 -9.54 14.68
C PHE A 59 -3.44 -10.54 14.36
N ALA A 60 -3.05 -10.60 13.09
CA ALA A 60 -2.03 -11.51 12.59
C ALA A 60 -0.71 -10.76 12.41
N LYS A 61 0.30 -11.18 13.18
CA LYS A 61 1.70 -10.81 12.91
C LYS A 61 2.25 -11.76 11.83
N PRO A 62 3.04 -11.30 10.85
CA PRO A 62 3.64 -12.13 9.82
C PRO A 62 4.48 -13.25 10.44
N ALA A 63 4.33 -14.46 9.92
CA ALA A 63 5.03 -15.65 10.40
C ALA A 63 6.55 -15.61 10.17
N LYS A 64 7.04 -14.77 9.24
CA LYS A 64 8.47 -14.56 8.98
C LYS A 64 8.80 -13.08 9.11
N VAL A 65 9.44 -12.75 10.22
CA VAL A 65 10.11 -11.46 10.40
C VAL A 65 11.35 -11.48 9.50
N LEU A 66 11.22 -11.08 8.24
CA LEU A 66 12.43 -10.68 7.50
C LEU A 66 13.08 -9.55 8.32
N PRO A 67 14.42 -9.52 8.45
CA PRO A 67 15.11 -8.44 9.15
C PRO A 67 14.67 -7.08 8.60
N GLY A 68 13.81 -6.39 9.35
CA GLY A 68 13.24 -5.10 8.97
C GLY A 68 11.89 -5.09 8.23
N ALA A 69 11.22 -6.23 8.03
CA ALA A 69 9.82 -6.28 7.58
C ALA A 69 8.89 -6.64 8.74
N ARG A 70 8.57 -5.63 9.56
CA ARG A 70 7.48 -5.74 10.54
C ARG A 70 6.21 -5.22 9.89
N GLU A 71 5.43 -6.13 9.33
CA GLU A 71 4.08 -5.88 8.83
C GLU A 71 3.08 -6.49 9.79
N ALA A 72 1.80 -6.16 9.68
CA ALA A 72 0.73 -6.85 10.37
C ALA A 72 -0.57 -6.61 9.62
N VAL A 73 -1.49 -7.57 9.75
CA VAL A 73 -2.85 -7.43 9.27
C VAL A 73 -3.79 -7.60 10.45
N GLU A 74 -4.68 -6.65 10.62
CA GLU A 74 -5.80 -6.73 11.56
C GLU A 74 -7.10 -6.82 10.76
N THR A 75 -8.01 -7.68 11.19
CA THR A 75 -9.38 -7.67 10.67
C THR A 75 -10.34 -7.44 11.82
N ALA A 76 -11.40 -6.67 11.58
CA ALA A 76 -12.46 -6.42 12.54
C ALA A 76 -13.82 -6.43 11.84
N ALA A 77 -14.82 -7.06 12.47
CA ALA A 77 -16.22 -6.92 12.12
C ALA A 77 -16.87 -5.89 13.05
N LEU A 78 -17.53 -4.88 12.49
CA LEU A 78 -18.22 -3.86 13.25
C LEU A 78 -19.68 -4.25 13.48
N ALA A 79 -20.30 -3.72 14.52
CA ALA A 79 -21.72 -3.90 14.82
C ALA A 79 -22.64 -3.37 13.70
N THR A 80 -22.14 -2.46 12.86
CA THR A 80 -22.83 -1.97 11.66
C THR A 80 -22.91 -3.01 10.53
N GLY A 81 -22.19 -4.13 10.64
CA GLY A 81 -22.02 -5.12 9.58
C GLY A 81 -20.86 -4.83 8.63
N ASP A 82 -20.07 -3.78 8.91
CA ASP A 82 -18.88 -3.45 8.13
C ASP A 82 -17.72 -4.39 8.48
N MET A 83 -16.97 -4.80 7.46
CA MET A 83 -15.70 -5.52 7.62
C MET A 83 -14.55 -4.56 7.39
N VAL A 84 -13.68 -4.41 8.38
CA VAL A 84 -12.48 -3.56 8.33
C VAL A 84 -11.25 -4.46 8.24
N THR A 85 -10.40 -4.21 7.26
CA THR A 85 -9.05 -4.78 7.17
C THR A 85 -8.05 -3.65 7.34
N VAL A 86 -7.12 -3.80 8.29
CA VAL A 86 -6.06 -2.84 8.58
C VAL A 86 -4.73 -3.47 8.25
N SER A 87 -3.91 -2.72 7.53
CA SER A 87 -2.64 -3.15 6.99
C SER A 87 -1.54 -2.21 7.48
N HIS A 88 -0.55 -2.74 8.18
CA HIS A 88 0.58 -1.99 8.73
C HIS A 88 1.82 -2.22 7.86
N TRP A 89 2.30 -1.18 7.17
CA TRP A 89 3.42 -1.29 6.22
C TRP A 89 4.31 -0.05 6.25
N GLY A 90 5.36 -0.07 5.43
CA GLY A 90 6.22 1.09 5.18
C GLY A 90 7.55 1.05 5.94
N CYS A 91 8.62 1.41 5.23
CA CYS A 91 9.98 1.40 5.76
C CYS A 91 10.48 2.81 6.08
N ARG A 92 10.47 3.71 5.09
CA ARG A 92 10.83 5.13 5.26
C ARG A 92 9.71 5.95 5.89
N PHE A 93 8.47 5.51 5.69
CA PHE A 93 7.25 6.13 6.20
C PHE A 93 6.49 5.06 6.98
N PHE A 94 5.84 5.44 8.07
CA PHE A 94 4.83 4.60 8.71
C PHE A 94 3.54 4.69 7.88
N ILE A 95 3.06 3.56 7.39
CA ILE A 95 1.86 3.45 6.56
C ILE A 95 0.82 2.60 7.28
N LEU A 96 -0.39 3.13 7.40
CA LEU A 96 -1.53 2.44 7.97
C LEU A 96 -2.69 2.52 6.98
N THR A 97 -3.00 1.40 6.34
CA THR A 97 -4.05 1.30 5.33
C THR A 97 -5.29 0.67 5.96
N PHE A 98 -6.44 1.30 5.76
CA PHE A 98 -7.76 0.76 6.10
C PHE A 98 -8.49 0.42 4.80
N ASP A 99 -9.09 -0.76 4.77
CA ASP A 99 -10.05 -1.15 3.76
C ASP A 99 -11.37 -1.52 4.47
N VAL A 100 -12.44 -0.78 4.19
CA VAL A 100 -13.73 -0.95 4.85
C VAL A 100 -14.78 -1.37 3.83
N ALA A 101 -15.25 -2.60 3.94
CA ALA A 101 -16.15 -3.24 2.99
C ALA A 101 -17.51 -3.59 3.60
N SER A 102 -18.58 -3.35 2.83
CA SER A 102 -19.96 -3.64 3.25
C SER A 102 -20.90 -3.68 2.04
N LYS A 103 -22.08 -4.31 2.19
CA LYS A 103 -23.13 -4.25 1.16
C LYS A 103 -23.65 -2.81 0.96
N ALA A 104 -23.72 -2.02 2.02
CA ALA A 104 -24.21 -0.64 1.99
C ALA A 104 -23.33 0.32 1.15
N ARG A 105 -22.11 -0.10 0.80
CA ARG A 105 -21.15 0.72 0.04
C ARG A 105 -21.04 0.36 -1.44
N LEU A 106 -21.91 -0.53 -1.96
CA LEU A 106 -21.88 -0.96 -3.37
C LEU A 106 -21.92 0.19 -4.38
N SER A 107 -22.59 1.30 -4.04
CA SER A 107 -22.71 2.48 -4.89
C SER A 107 -21.66 3.57 -4.63
N VAL A 108 -20.76 3.36 -3.66
CA VAL A 108 -19.67 4.30 -3.36
C VAL A 108 -18.67 4.28 -4.52
N GLY A 109 -18.05 5.42 -4.81
CA GLY A 109 -17.00 5.51 -5.84
C GLY A 109 -17.50 5.82 -7.25
N SER A 110 -18.80 6.12 -7.42
CA SER A 110 -19.35 6.68 -8.66
C SER A 110 -18.67 7.98 -9.11
N SER A 111 -18.00 8.66 -8.18
CA SER A 111 -17.08 9.76 -8.45
C SER A 111 -15.98 9.81 -7.38
N PRO A 112 -14.82 10.44 -7.66
CA PRO A 112 -13.80 10.69 -6.65
C PRO A 112 -14.36 11.42 -5.42
N ALA A 113 -15.18 12.45 -5.63
CA ALA A 113 -15.81 13.21 -4.55
C ALA A 113 -16.66 12.32 -3.62
N ALA A 114 -17.45 11.41 -4.17
CA ALA A 114 -18.23 10.46 -3.38
C ALA A 114 -17.33 9.50 -2.57
N GLY A 115 -16.22 9.03 -3.17
CA GLY A 115 -15.23 8.22 -2.45
C GLY A 115 -14.56 8.96 -1.29
N TYR A 116 -14.20 10.24 -1.49
CA TYR A 116 -13.64 11.09 -0.43
C TYR A 116 -14.62 11.34 0.73
N LEU A 117 -15.88 11.62 0.43
CA LEU A 117 -16.92 11.81 1.45
C LEU A 117 -17.20 10.52 2.22
N GLU A 118 -17.25 9.37 1.54
CA GLU A 118 -17.44 8.10 2.24
C GLU A 118 -16.22 7.74 3.10
N ALA A 119 -15.00 7.99 2.62
CA ALA A 119 -13.79 7.81 3.43
C ALA A 119 -13.82 8.69 4.69
N ALA A 120 -14.21 9.96 4.56
CA ALA A 120 -14.35 10.87 5.70
C ALA A 120 -15.39 10.36 6.72
N LYS A 121 -16.55 9.90 6.26
CA LYS A 121 -17.59 9.30 7.09
C LYS A 121 -17.07 8.07 7.83
N VAL A 122 -16.37 7.17 7.13
CA VAL A 122 -15.76 5.98 7.74
C VAL A 122 -14.72 6.36 8.79
N ILE A 123 -13.86 7.34 8.52
CA ILE A 123 -12.86 7.83 9.48
C ILE A 123 -13.55 8.35 10.76
N ARG A 124 -14.65 9.13 10.63
CA ARG A 124 -15.44 9.59 11.80
C ARG A 124 -16.07 8.43 12.57
N GLN A 125 -16.53 7.38 11.88
CA GLN A 125 -17.02 6.16 12.54
C GLN A 125 -15.90 5.49 13.34
N LEU A 126 -14.69 5.37 12.79
CA LEU A 126 -13.54 4.80 13.51
C LEU A 126 -13.11 5.69 14.69
N ASP A 127 -13.24 7.02 14.58
CA ASP A 127 -12.98 7.96 15.67
C ASP A 127 -13.99 7.84 16.81
N ALA A 128 -15.28 7.72 16.48
CA ALA A 128 -16.33 7.45 17.46
C ALA A 128 -16.13 6.11 18.19
N LEU A 129 -15.54 5.13 17.49
CA LEU A 129 -15.11 3.86 18.06
C LEU A 129 -13.78 3.97 18.83
N GLN A 130 -13.15 5.14 18.91
CA GLN A 130 -11.88 5.39 19.60
C GLN A 130 -10.73 4.46 19.15
N VAL A 131 -10.66 4.17 17.85
CA VAL A 131 -9.61 3.32 17.27
C VAL A 131 -8.22 3.98 17.43
N LYS A 132 -7.24 3.21 17.92
CA LYS A 132 -5.90 3.70 18.25
C LYS A 132 -4.97 3.67 17.02
N THR A 133 -5.16 4.62 16.11
CA THR A 133 -4.35 4.71 14.88
C THR A 133 -3.03 5.46 15.07
N GLY A 134 -2.96 6.31 16.10
CA GLY A 134 -1.87 7.26 16.29
C GLY A 134 -1.98 8.50 15.40
N PHE A 135 -2.97 8.61 14.51
CA PHE A 135 -3.25 9.79 13.67
C PHE A 135 -4.45 10.57 14.23
N ASN A 136 -4.54 11.86 13.90
CA ASN A 136 -5.73 12.66 14.21
C ASN A 136 -6.84 12.38 13.18
N LEU A 137 -7.79 11.51 13.55
CA LEU A 137 -8.85 11.05 12.66
C LEU A 137 -9.83 12.17 12.27
N GLU A 138 -10.23 13.02 13.21
CA GLU A 138 -11.12 14.16 12.92
C GLU A 138 -10.49 15.13 11.91
N LYS A 139 -9.19 15.42 12.05
CA LYS A 139 -8.45 16.26 11.09
C LYS A 139 -8.41 15.61 9.71
N ALA A 140 -8.24 14.29 9.66
CA ALA A 140 -8.23 13.55 8.41
C ALA A 140 -9.58 13.55 7.70
N ALA A 141 -10.68 13.32 8.43
CA ALA A 141 -12.02 13.40 7.87
C ALA A 141 -12.28 14.79 7.26
N LYS A 142 -11.97 15.87 7.98
CA LYS A 142 -12.08 17.25 7.47
C LYS A 142 -11.21 17.51 6.23
N ALA A 143 -10.00 16.97 6.20
CA ALA A 143 -9.11 17.12 5.05
C ALA A 143 -9.68 16.43 3.79
N LEU A 144 -10.25 15.23 3.94
CA LEU A 144 -10.91 14.52 2.83
C LEU A 144 -12.20 15.21 2.37
N GLU A 145 -13.00 15.75 3.30
CA GLU A 145 -14.17 16.59 2.97
C GLU A 145 -13.77 17.84 2.17
N GLY A 146 -12.63 18.45 2.51
CA GLY A 146 -12.04 19.53 1.73
C GLY A 146 -11.62 19.09 0.32
N ALA A 147 -10.95 17.94 0.21
CA ALA A 147 -10.54 17.37 -1.07
C ALA A 147 -11.73 17.04 -1.98
N ALA A 148 -12.84 16.56 -1.42
CA ALA A 148 -14.07 16.25 -2.16
C ALA A 148 -14.66 17.46 -2.90
N LYS A 149 -14.39 18.69 -2.43
CA LYS A 149 -14.84 19.93 -3.09
C LYS A 149 -14.04 20.26 -4.36
N ASN A 150 -12.92 19.59 -4.58
CA ASN A 150 -12.10 19.76 -5.77
C ASN A 150 -12.23 18.53 -6.69
N PRO A 151 -13.02 18.62 -7.77
CA PRO A 151 -13.28 17.47 -8.65
C PRO A 151 -12.05 16.95 -9.40
N LYS A 152 -10.92 17.69 -9.37
CA LYS A 152 -9.66 17.30 -10.00
C LYS A 152 -8.77 16.43 -9.11
N VAL A 153 -9.10 16.27 -7.83
CA VAL A 153 -8.30 15.44 -6.92
C VAL A 153 -8.59 13.98 -7.23
N ALA A 154 -7.66 13.34 -7.93
CA ALA A 154 -7.71 11.90 -8.17
C ALA A 154 -7.54 11.14 -6.85
N TYR A 155 -7.98 9.88 -6.82
CA TYR A 155 -7.50 8.94 -5.79
C TYR A 155 -5.98 8.86 -5.79
N VAL A 156 -5.43 8.27 -4.74
CA VAL A 156 -4.00 8.16 -4.39
C VAL A 156 -3.27 9.48 -4.13
N THR A 157 -3.89 10.63 -4.40
CA THR A 157 -3.33 11.95 -4.07
C THR A 157 -3.28 12.14 -2.55
N PRO A 158 -2.09 12.30 -1.94
CA PRO A 158 -1.98 12.55 -0.51
C PRO A 158 -2.52 13.93 -0.14
N VAL A 159 -3.39 13.98 0.86
CA VAL A 159 -3.90 15.20 1.48
C VAL A 159 -3.16 15.42 2.79
N ALA A 160 -2.50 16.58 2.94
CA ALA A 160 -1.69 16.88 4.10
C ALA A 160 -2.53 17.01 5.39
N LEU A 161 -2.07 16.34 6.45
CA LEU A 161 -2.58 16.47 7.83
C LEU A 161 -1.62 17.25 8.72
N GLY A 162 -0.40 17.51 8.27
CA GLY A 162 0.63 18.23 9.01
C GLY A 162 1.97 18.17 8.26
N ALA A 163 3.05 18.63 8.88
CA ALA A 163 4.36 18.72 8.24
C ALA A 163 4.92 17.36 7.75
N LYS A 164 4.49 16.25 8.37
CA LYS A 164 4.97 14.90 8.08
C LYS A 164 3.85 13.88 7.94
N GLU A 165 2.60 14.32 7.94
CA GLU A 165 1.42 13.44 7.98
C GLU A 165 0.51 13.70 6.81
N SER A 166 -0.06 12.64 6.25
CA SER A 166 -1.04 12.74 5.17
C SER A 166 -2.02 11.58 5.21
N VAL A 167 -3.15 11.77 4.53
CA VAL A 167 -4.16 10.75 4.25
C VAL A 167 -4.44 10.73 2.74
N ALA A 168 -4.61 9.55 2.16
CA ALA A 168 -5.00 9.39 0.76
C ALA A 168 -6.13 8.38 0.65
N VAL A 169 -7.16 8.67 -0.16
CA VAL A 169 -8.13 7.65 -0.58
C VAL A 169 -7.50 6.89 -1.74
N LYS A 170 -7.31 5.58 -1.59
CA LYS A 170 -6.62 4.74 -2.59
C LYS A 170 -7.59 4.25 -3.65
N THR A 171 -8.76 3.81 -3.22
CA THR A 171 -9.85 3.36 -4.09
C THR A 171 -11.16 3.43 -3.33
N ALA A 172 -12.27 3.55 -4.06
CA ALA A 172 -13.60 3.33 -3.55
C ALA A 172 -14.48 2.81 -4.69
N GLY A 173 -15.32 1.83 -4.43
CA GLY A 173 -16.06 1.13 -5.48
C GLY A 173 -16.66 -0.20 -5.03
N PRO A 174 -17.25 -0.97 -5.95
CA PRO A 174 -17.54 -2.38 -5.74
C PRO A 174 -16.25 -3.19 -5.51
N THR A 175 -16.31 -4.22 -4.66
CA THR A 175 -15.27 -5.26 -4.59
C THR A 175 -15.25 -6.07 -5.89
N GLU A 176 -14.18 -6.83 -6.12
CA GLU A 176 -14.00 -7.63 -7.34
C GLU A 176 -15.17 -8.62 -7.59
N ASP A 177 -15.66 -9.25 -6.51
CA ASP A 177 -16.82 -10.14 -6.54
C ASP A 177 -18.17 -9.42 -6.71
N LYS A 178 -18.18 -8.08 -6.66
CA LYS A 178 -19.36 -7.20 -6.72
C LYS A 178 -20.43 -7.49 -5.67
N THR A 179 -20.11 -8.22 -4.60
CA THR A 179 -21.06 -8.54 -3.52
C THR A 179 -21.10 -7.45 -2.45
N ARG A 180 -20.04 -6.65 -2.38
CA ARG A 180 -19.86 -5.53 -1.45
C ARG A 180 -19.30 -4.34 -2.21
N GLY A 181 -19.40 -3.16 -1.62
CA GLY A 181 -18.51 -2.06 -1.96
C GLY A 181 -17.56 -1.77 -0.82
N HIS A 182 -16.52 -1.03 -1.14
CA HIS A 182 -15.47 -0.70 -0.20
C HIS A 182 -14.94 0.72 -0.39
N VAL A 183 -14.30 1.22 0.65
CA VAL A 183 -13.46 2.40 0.59
C VAL A 183 -12.14 2.09 1.27
N GLN A 184 -11.05 2.33 0.55
CA GLN A 184 -9.70 2.14 1.04
C GLN A 184 -9.02 3.50 1.20
N PHE A 185 -8.46 3.74 2.38
CA PHE A 185 -7.67 4.94 2.66
C PHE A 185 -6.41 4.59 3.43
N GLU A 186 -5.40 5.45 3.28
CA GLU A 186 -4.05 5.23 3.75
C GLU A 186 -3.58 6.45 4.53
N PHE A 187 -3.14 6.23 5.76
CA PHE A 187 -2.40 7.23 6.53
C PHE A 187 -0.91 7.02 6.35
N MET A 188 -0.18 8.12 6.20
CA MET A 188 1.28 8.11 6.07
C MET A 188 1.90 9.10 7.06
N ARG A 189 2.96 8.69 7.76
CA ARG A 189 3.82 9.56 8.59
C ARG A 189 5.30 9.39 8.23
N GLY A 190 6.03 10.46 7.92
CA GLY A 190 7.49 10.40 7.80
C GLY A 190 8.17 11.59 7.10
N PRO A 191 9.48 11.47 6.75
CA PRO A 191 10.33 10.32 7.08
C PRO A 191 10.55 10.18 8.58
N LEU A 192 10.63 8.91 9.02
CA LEU A 192 10.90 8.49 10.40
C LEU A 192 12.35 8.83 10.81
#